data_AF-A0A062VDS7-F1
#
_entry.id   AF-A0A062VDS7-F1
#
_cell.length_a   1.000
_cell.length_b   1.000
_cell.length_c   1.000
_cell.angle_alpha   90.00
_cell.angle_beta   90.00
_cell.angle_gamma   90.00
#
_symmetry.space_group_name_H-M   'P 1'
#
loop_
_entity.id
_entity.type
_entity.pdbx_description
1 polymer ?
#
loop_
_entity_poly.entity_id
_entity_poly.type
_entity_poly.pdbx_seq_one_letter_code
_entity_poly.pdbx_strand_id
1 'polypeptide(L)'
;MTNAKTPQPEIADLGLVGYDYFAQELNVRPSTIRTYANGTEKQRLIDFPLPVTGPNSRQPLFRKEAADTFISNRRAGSTTGKGRVKPATLTKTQRTALQAAAATLGHEIKLDDRRAVREAIYGELDLPVITITKNEQLPAVDTPTIKKLYKQTEHPFLHHLLTYRGIDTPTTTS
;
A
#
# COMPACT_ATOMS: atom_id res chain seq x y z
N MET A 1 -33.63 6.71 -16.98
CA MET A 1 -32.66 5.65 -17.31
C MET A 1 -31.49 5.76 -16.34
N THR A 2 -31.65 5.17 -15.17
CA THR A 2 -30.70 5.22 -14.06
C THR A 2 -29.62 4.15 -14.26
N ASN A 3 -28.39 4.58 -14.50
CA ASN A 3 -27.22 3.71 -14.61
C ASN A 3 -26.91 3.16 -13.21
N ALA A 4 -27.32 1.93 -12.94
CA ALA A 4 -26.92 1.21 -11.74
C ALA A 4 -25.41 0.91 -11.84
N LYS A 5 -24.62 1.58 -11.00
CA LYS A 5 -23.23 1.22 -10.74
C LYS A 5 -23.26 -0.07 -9.93
N THR A 6 -23.20 -1.20 -10.63
CA THR A 6 -23.08 -2.53 -10.04
C THR A 6 -21.93 -2.55 -9.03
N PRO A 7 -22.12 -3.11 -7.82
CA PRO A 7 -21.07 -3.19 -6.81
C PRO A 7 -19.94 -4.07 -7.35
N GLN A 8 -18.70 -3.78 -6.94
CA GLN A 8 -17.52 -4.56 -7.30
C GLN A 8 -17.13 -5.51 -6.15
N PRO A 9 -17.85 -6.62 -5.90
CA PRO A 9 -17.37 -7.71 -5.05
C PRO A 9 -17.16 -9.04 -5.80
N GLU A 10 -17.21 -9.08 -7.14
CA GLU A 10 -17.25 -10.35 -7.89
C GLU A 10 -15.90 -10.85 -8.46
N ILE A 11 -14.80 -10.11 -8.31
CA ILE A 11 -13.48 -10.54 -8.83
C ILE A 11 -12.76 -11.50 -7.85
N ALA A 12 -13.15 -11.50 -6.59
CA ALA A 12 -12.55 -12.36 -5.56
C ALA A 12 -12.89 -13.85 -5.75
N ASP A 13 -14.02 -14.17 -6.40
CA ASP A 13 -14.53 -15.54 -6.49
C ASP A 13 -13.97 -16.34 -7.69
N LEU A 14 -13.26 -15.67 -8.61
CA LEU A 14 -12.59 -16.29 -9.76
C LEU A 14 -11.07 -16.45 -9.57
N GLY A 15 -10.54 -16.09 -8.38
CA GLY A 15 -9.11 -16.12 -8.10
C GLY A 15 -8.29 -15.23 -9.04
N LEU A 16 -8.87 -14.13 -9.53
CA LEU A 16 -8.21 -13.18 -10.42
C LEU A 16 -7.81 -11.91 -9.66
N VAL A 17 -6.65 -11.36 -9.99
CA VAL A 17 -6.10 -10.17 -9.34
C VAL A 17 -5.62 -9.15 -10.37
N GLY A 18 -5.77 -7.87 -10.06
CA GLY A 18 -5.26 -6.76 -10.86
C GLY A 18 -3.88 -6.29 -10.39
N TYR A 19 -3.35 -5.23 -11.03
CA TYR A 19 -2.06 -4.65 -10.65
C TYR A 19 -1.98 -4.13 -9.21
N ASP A 20 -3.09 -3.72 -8.63
CA ASP A 20 -3.13 -3.21 -7.25
C ASP A 20 -2.71 -4.28 -6.23
N TYR A 21 -3.03 -5.55 -6.50
CA TYR A 21 -2.61 -6.68 -5.67
C TYR A 21 -1.08 -6.81 -5.62
N PHE A 22 -0.43 -6.82 -6.79
CA PHE A 22 1.03 -6.87 -6.87
C PHE A 22 1.69 -5.65 -6.21
N ALA A 23 1.09 -4.47 -6.40
CA ALA A 23 1.59 -3.21 -5.86
C ALA A 23 1.58 -3.23 -4.33
N GLN A 24 0.47 -3.68 -3.73
CA GLN A 24 0.33 -3.85 -2.30
C GLN A 24 1.33 -4.88 -1.76
N GLU A 25 1.37 -6.07 -2.35
CA GLU A 25 2.24 -7.16 -1.86
C GLU A 25 3.74 -6.84 -2.02
N LEU A 26 4.14 -6.15 -3.08
CA LEU A 26 5.54 -5.75 -3.26
C LEU A 26 5.87 -4.41 -2.59
N ASN A 27 4.88 -3.74 -1.98
CA ASN A 27 4.99 -2.39 -1.43
C ASN A 27 5.61 -1.39 -2.44
N VAL A 28 5.07 -1.38 -3.66
CA VAL A 28 5.46 -0.49 -4.76
C VAL A 28 4.24 0.22 -5.33
N ARG A 29 4.45 1.22 -6.18
CA ARG A 29 3.34 1.90 -6.86
C ARG A 29 2.74 1.02 -7.96
N PRO A 30 1.42 1.10 -8.26
CA PRO A 30 0.83 0.41 -9.40
C PRO A 30 1.49 0.73 -10.75
N SER A 31 2.04 1.95 -10.90
CA SER A 31 2.84 2.34 -12.07
C SER A 31 4.10 1.50 -12.25
N THR A 32 4.73 1.07 -11.16
CA THR A 32 5.91 0.18 -11.17
C THR A 32 5.53 -1.22 -11.67
N ILE A 33 4.38 -1.74 -11.24
CA ILE A 33 3.85 -3.02 -11.73
C ILE A 33 3.53 -2.93 -13.22
N ARG A 34 2.94 -1.80 -13.67
CA ARG A 34 2.76 -1.55 -15.10
C ARG A 34 4.07 -1.59 -15.86
N THR A 35 5.19 -1.08 -15.32
CA THR A 35 6.51 -1.22 -15.96
C THR A 35 6.97 -2.68 -16.06
N TYR A 36 6.67 -3.52 -15.06
CA TYR A 36 7.02 -4.94 -15.11
C TYR A 36 6.24 -5.69 -16.18
N ALA A 37 4.98 -5.30 -16.37
CA ALA A 37 4.07 -5.88 -17.35
C ALA A 37 4.24 -5.28 -18.76
N ASN A 38 4.57 -4.00 -18.84
CA ASN A 38 4.61 -3.20 -20.07
C ASN A 38 6.06 -2.97 -20.50
N GLY A 39 6.48 -3.81 -21.43
CA GLY A 39 7.64 -3.59 -22.27
C GLY A 39 7.42 -4.34 -23.57
N THR A 40 8.09 -3.92 -24.63
CA THR A 40 8.46 -4.86 -25.70
C THR A 40 9.06 -6.12 -25.04
N GLU A 41 8.99 -7.31 -25.65
CA GLU A 41 9.47 -8.58 -25.04
C GLU A 41 10.85 -8.47 -24.36
N LYS A 42 11.70 -7.54 -24.82
CA LYS A 42 13.03 -7.22 -24.27
C LYS A 42 13.03 -6.53 -22.90
N GLN A 43 11.98 -5.80 -22.54
CA GLN A 43 11.85 -4.97 -21.32
C GLN A 43 10.87 -5.53 -20.30
N ARG A 44 9.89 -6.34 -20.72
CA ARG A 44 9.00 -7.06 -19.81
C ARG A 44 9.84 -7.96 -18.89
N LEU A 45 9.47 -8.03 -17.61
CA LEU A 45 10.09 -9.05 -16.74
C LEU A 45 9.64 -10.43 -17.23
N ILE A 46 10.60 -11.28 -17.58
CA ILE A 46 10.34 -12.60 -18.17
C ILE A 46 9.38 -13.43 -17.31
N ASP A 47 9.53 -13.34 -15.99
CA ASP A 47 8.73 -14.08 -14.99
C ASP A 47 7.42 -13.39 -14.59
N PHE A 48 7.12 -12.18 -15.12
CA PHE A 48 5.82 -11.55 -14.86
C PHE A 48 4.71 -12.43 -15.43
N PRO A 49 3.53 -12.56 -14.79
CA PRO A 49 2.46 -13.39 -15.31
C PRO A 49 1.81 -12.77 -16.56
N LEU A 50 1.25 -13.61 -17.43
CA LEU A 50 0.44 -13.15 -18.56
C LEU A 50 -0.99 -12.87 -18.10
N PRO A 51 -1.64 -11.81 -18.61
CA PRO A 51 -3.01 -11.50 -18.26
C PRO A 51 -3.99 -12.49 -18.91
N VAL A 52 -4.97 -12.94 -18.14
CA VAL A 52 -6.07 -13.80 -18.61
C VAL A 52 -7.00 -13.05 -19.56
N THR A 53 -7.14 -11.73 -19.36
CA THR A 53 -7.99 -10.83 -20.16
C THR A 53 -7.39 -10.47 -21.53
N GLY A 54 -6.23 -11.03 -21.89
CA GLY A 54 -5.52 -10.71 -23.13
C GLY A 54 -4.60 -9.49 -23.04
N PRO A 55 -3.64 -9.36 -23.98
CA PRO A 55 -2.52 -8.41 -23.90
C PRO A 55 -2.92 -6.93 -24.06
N ASN A 56 -4.06 -6.65 -24.71
CA ASN A 56 -4.52 -5.28 -25.00
C ASN A 56 -5.63 -4.80 -24.05
N SER A 57 -5.89 -5.51 -22.95
CA SER A 57 -6.90 -5.08 -21.98
C SER A 57 -6.44 -3.82 -21.23
N ARG A 58 -7.35 -2.85 -21.09
CA ARG A 58 -7.13 -1.63 -20.28
C ARG A 58 -7.02 -1.94 -18.78
N GLN A 59 -7.60 -3.06 -18.35
CA GLN A 59 -7.57 -3.55 -16.98
C GLN A 59 -7.19 -5.03 -17.01
N PRO A 60 -5.89 -5.33 -17.14
CA PRO A 60 -5.44 -6.70 -17.20
C PRO A 60 -5.64 -7.42 -15.86
N LEU A 61 -6.21 -8.62 -15.92
CA LEU A 61 -6.37 -9.50 -14.75
C LEU A 61 -5.47 -10.72 -14.87
N PHE A 62 -4.95 -11.17 -13.74
CA PHE A 62 -3.98 -12.26 -13.62
C PHE A 62 -4.52 -13.34 -12.70
N ARG A 63 -4.14 -14.60 -12.91
CA ARG A 63 -4.42 -15.66 -11.94
C ARG A 63 -3.66 -15.37 -10.64
N LYS A 64 -4.35 -15.42 -9.50
CA LYS A 64 -3.78 -15.13 -8.19
C LYS A 64 -2.56 -16.01 -7.88
N GLU A 65 -2.62 -17.30 -8.21
CA GLU A 65 -1.49 -18.21 -8.02
C GLU A 65 -0.23 -17.76 -8.77
N ALA A 66 -0.37 -17.38 -10.04
CA ALA A 66 0.74 -16.87 -10.84
C ALA A 66 1.27 -15.52 -10.31
N ALA A 67 0.38 -14.69 -9.78
CA ALA A 67 0.76 -13.45 -9.09
C ALA A 67 1.57 -13.74 -7.82
N ASP A 68 1.09 -14.68 -7.00
CA ASP A 68 1.73 -15.10 -5.75
C ASP A 68 3.12 -15.70 -6.01
N THR A 69 3.27 -16.54 -7.03
CA THR A 69 4.57 -17.06 -7.47
C THR A 69 5.53 -15.93 -7.86
N PHE A 70 5.07 -14.97 -8.68
CA PHE A 70 5.89 -13.83 -9.07
C PHE A 70 6.32 -12.99 -7.85
N ILE A 71 5.38 -12.69 -6.95
CA ILE A 71 5.62 -11.94 -5.72
C ILE A 71 6.65 -12.66 -4.84
N SER A 72 6.47 -13.97 -4.62
CA SER A 72 7.37 -14.81 -3.83
C SER A 72 8.79 -14.80 -4.40
N ASN A 73 8.93 -15.04 -5.71
CA ASN A 73 10.22 -15.00 -6.41
C ASN A 73 10.88 -13.63 -6.31
N ARG A 74 10.09 -12.55 -6.37
CA ARG A 74 10.62 -11.19 -6.25
C ARG A 74 11.10 -10.87 -4.85
N ARG A 75 10.37 -11.32 -3.82
CA ARG A 75 10.74 -11.18 -2.40
C ARG A 75 11.98 -12.01 -2.05
N ALA A 76 12.08 -13.23 -2.57
CA ALA A 76 13.24 -14.10 -2.41
C ALA A 76 14.52 -13.55 -3.08
N GLY A 77 14.35 -12.68 -4.07
CA GLY A 77 15.42 -12.16 -4.92
C GLY A 77 15.59 -13.02 -6.16
N SER A 78 15.20 -12.46 -7.31
CA SER A 78 15.17 -13.14 -8.61
C SER A 78 16.48 -13.86 -8.96
N THR A 79 16.34 -15.09 -9.47
CA THR A 79 17.39 -15.96 -10.06
C THR A 79 17.76 -15.56 -11.50
N THR A 80 17.11 -14.55 -12.08
CA THR A 80 17.18 -14.18 -13.51
C THR A 80 17.90 -12.84 -13.78
N GLY A 81 18.66 -12.31 -12.81
CA GLY A 81 19.63 -11.23 -13.02
C GLY A 81 19.06 -9.83 -13.27
N LYS A 82 17.78 -9.66 -13.63
CA LYS A 82 17.09 -8.35 -13.68
C LYS A 82 16.37 -8.05 -12.36
N GLY A 83 17.18 -7.64 -11.40
CA GLY A 83 16.78 -6.84 -10.25
C GLY A 83 16.17 -7.63 -9.09
N ARG A 84 16.92 -7.81 -8.01
CA ARG A 84 16.27 -7.93 -6.70
C ARG A 84 15.61 -6.58 -6.43
N VAL A 85 14.27 -6.49 -6.43
CA VAL A 85 13.63 -5.44 -5.63
C VAL A 85 13.88 -5.89 -4.22
N LYS A 86 14.97 -5.43 -3.60
CA LYS A 86 15.12 -5.63 -2.16
C LYS A 86 13.87 -4.95 -1.58
N PRO A 87 12.98 -5.67 -0.87
CA PRO A 87 11.99 -4.97 -0.06
C PRO A 87 12.80 -3.97 0.75
N ALA A 88 12.42 -2.70 0.72
CA ALA A 88 13.15 -1.68 1.46
C ALA A 88 13.23 -2.15 2.90
N THR A 89 14.41 -2.61 3.32
CA THR A 89 14.60 -3.09 4.69
C THR A 89 14.31 -1.92 5.57
N LEU A 90 13.27 -2.03 6.42
CA LEU A 90 12.93 -0.98 7.35
C LEU A 90 14.19 -0.57 8.11
N THR A 91 14.48 0.72 8.09
CA THR A 91 15.61 1.27 8.88
C THR A 91 15.35 0.98 10.36
N LYS A 92 16.39 1.06 11.20
CA LYS A 92 16.23 0.89 12.65
C LYS A 92 15.14 1.85 13.17
N THR A 93 15.16 3.09 12.70
CA THR A 93 14.19 4.13 13.03
C THR A 93 12.76 3.74 12.64
N GLN A 94 12.55 3.20 11.43
CA GLN A 94 11.22 2.77 11.00
C GLN A 94 10.71 1.56 11.79
N ARG A 95 11.58 0.61 12.16
CA ARG A 95 11.22 -0.52 13.02
C ARG A 95 10.82 -0.08 14.42
N THR A 96 11.57 0.82 15.02
CA THR A 96 11.23 1.39 16.33
C THR A 96 9.91 2.16 16.27
N ALA A 97 9.67 2.93 15.20
CA ALA A 97 8.41 3.62 15.00
C ALA A 97 7.22 2.67 14.84
N LEU A 98 7.39 1.56 14.11
CA LEU A 98 6.36 0.53 13.99
C LEU A 98 5.99 -0.07 15.36
N GLN A 99 6.99 -0.43 16.16
CA GLN A 99 6.78 -0.97 17.51
C GLN A 99 6.12 0.05 18.45
N ALA A 100 6.54 1.32 18.40
CA ALA A 100 5.98 2.37 19.23
C ALA A 100 4.53 2.72 18.83
N ALA A 101 4.22 2.67 17.53
CA ALA A 101 2.84 2.81 17.05
C ALA A 101 1.94 1.68 17.59
N ALA A 102 2.42 0.44 17.54
CA ALA A 102 1.68 -0.71 18.11
C ALA A 102 1.50 -0.57 19.62
N ALA A 103 2.53 -0.11 20.34
CA ALA A 103 2.44 0.15 21.78
C ALA A 103 1.43 1.27 22.12
N THR A 104 1.30 2.27 21.25
CA THR A 104 0.31 3.36 21.42
C THR A 104 -1.13 2.87 21.22
N LEU A 105 -1.35 1.95 20.27
CA LEU A 105 -2.68 1.37 20.00
C LEU A 105 -3.04 0.22 20.94
N GLY A 106 -2.04 -0.44 21.55
CA GLY A 106 -2.23 -1.67 22.32
C GLY A 106 -2.35 -2.93 21.45
N HIS A 107 -2.24 -2.81 20.13
CA HIS A 107 -2.17 -3.92 19.20
C HIS A 107 -1.40 -3.56 17.93
N GLU A 108 -1.00 -4.58 17.17
CA GLU A 108 -0.28 -4.38 15.92
C GLU A 108 -1.23 -4.04 14.76
N ILE A 109 -0.80 -3.12 13.91
CA ILE A 109 -1.43 -2.84 12.62
C ILE A 109 -0.37 -2.72 11.52
N LYS A 110 -0.80 -2.94 10.28
CA LYS A 110 0.02 -2.69 9.09
C LYS A 110 0.01 -1.19 8.75
N LEU A 111 1.11 -0.48 9.02
CA LEU A 111 1.21 0.98 8.80
C LEU A 111 1.26 1.40 7.32
N ASP A 112 1.45 0.44 6.42
CA ASP A 112 1.30 0.57 4.96
C ASP A 112 -0.15 0.37 4.49
N ASP A 113 -1.01 -0.27 5.29
CA ASP A 113 -2.43 -0.41 5.00
C ASP A 113 -3.19 0.86 5.37
N ARG A 114 -3.61 1.58 4.34
CA ARG A 114 -4.37 2.83 4.45
C ARG A 114 -5.69 2.66 5.23
N ARG A 115 -6.35 1.50 5.13
CA ARG A 115 -7.61 1.24 5.81
C ARG A 115 -7.37 1.05 7.30
N ALA A 116 -6.42 0.20 7.68
CA ALA A 116 -6.05 -0.02 9.07
C ALA A 116 -5.60 1.27 9.75
N VAL A 117 -4.75 2.07 9.09
CA VAL A 117 -4.31 3.37 9.61
C VAL A 117 -5.48 4.34 9.80
N ARG A 118 -6.48 4.32 8.92
CA ARG A 118 -7.66 5.17 9.04
C ARG A 118 -8.51 4.77 10.24
N GLU A 119 -8.76 3.48 10.42
CA GLU A 119 -9.51 2.95 11.57
C GLU A 119 -8.81 3.30 12.88
N ALA A 120 -7.50 3.09 12.95
CA ALA A 120 -6.70 3.43 14.12
C ALA A 120 -6.79 4.92 14.48
N ILE A 121 -6.68 5.81 13.50
CA ILE A 121 -6.69 7.27 13.74
C ILE A 121 -8.09 7.77 14.14
N TYR A 122 -9.13 7.38 13.41
CA TYR A 122 -10.44 8.02 13.49
C TYR A 122 -11.50 7.17 14.20
N GLY A 123 -11.33 5.86 14.27
CA GLY A 123 -12.24 4.94 14.96
C GLY A 123 -11.75 4.63 16.38
N GLU A 124 -10.47 4.25 16.52
CA GLU A 124 -9.92 3.82 17.80
C GLU A 124 -9.40 4.99 18.66
N LEU A 125 -8.58 5.86 18.07
CA LEU A 125 -8.01 7.03 18.77
C LEU A 125 -8.93 8.25 18.76
N ASP A 126 -10.06 8.17 18.05
CA ASP A 126 -11.07 9.23 17.92
C ASP A 126 -10.48 10.63 17.60
N LEU A 127 -9.44 10.67 16.75
CA LEU A 127 -8.81 11.93 16.37
C LEU A 127 -9.70 12.71 15.37
N PRO A 128 -9.63 14.06 15.35
CA PRO A 128 -10.54 14.85 14.53
C PRO A 128 -10.28 14.67 13.02
N VAL A 129 -11.36 14.55 12.25
CA VAL A 129 -11.30 14.53 10.79
C VAL A 129 -11.09 15.95 10.26
N ILE A 130 -9.90 16.21 9.71
CA ILE A 130 -9.54 17.54 9.18
C ILE A 130 -9.65 17.63 7.66
N THR A 131 -9.71 16.51 6.95
CA THR A 131 -9.78 16.46 5.49
C THR A 131 -10.42 15.15 5.04
N ILE A 132 -11.30 15.24 4.04
CA ILE A 132 -11.99 14.09 3.45
C ILE A 132 -11.52 13.96 1.99
N THR A 133 -11.30 12.72 1.53
CA THR A 133 -10.94 12.44 0.14
C THR A 133 -12.15 12.70 -0.77
N LYS A 134 -11.96 13.50 -1.83
CA LYS A 134 -13.06 13.86 -2.74
C LYS A 134 -13.71 12.66 -3.43
N ASN A 135 -12.92 11.62 -3.71
CA ASN A 135 -13.37 10.48 -4.51
C ASN A 135 -14.09 9.40 -3.69
N GLU A 136 -13.61 9.14 -2.47
CA GLU A 136 -14.12 8.06 -1.62
C GLU A 136 -15.01 8.58 -0.49
N GLN A 137 -15.03 9.90 -0.26
CA GLN A 137 -15.69 10.53 0.88
C GLN A 137 -15.24 9.96 2.23
N LEU A 138 -13.98 9.50 2.31
CA LEU A 138 -13.38 8.95 3.52
C LEU A 138 -12.36 9.91 4.13
N PRO A 139 -12.14 9.90 5.46
CA PRO A 139 -11.06 10.63 6.09
C PRO A 139 -9.70 10.39 5.42
N ALA A 140 -8.96 11.46 5.18
CA ALA A 140 -7.69 11.39 4.47
C ALA A 140 -6.53 11.04 5.42
N VAL A 141 -5.72 10.05 5.05
CA VAL A 141 -4.53 9.61 5.81
C VAL A 141 -3.23 9.77 5.01
N ASP A 142 -3.22 10.63 4.00
CA ASP A 142 -1.99 11.00 3.28
C ASP A 142 -1.04 11.82 4.15
N THR A 143 0.25 11.81 3.81
CA THR A 143 1.29 12.46 4.62
C THR A 143 1.03 13.96 4.88
N PRO A 144 0.59 14.78 3.91
CA PRO A 144 0.20 16.16 4.19
C PRO A 144 -0.90 16.30 5.24
N THR A 145 -1.93 15.46 5.17
CA THR A 145 -3.03 15.47 6.14
C THR A 145 -2.55 15.05 7.52
N ILE A 146 -1.81 13.93 7.62
CA ILE A 146 -1.25 13.47 8.90
C ILE A 146 -0.32 14.52 9.54
N LYS A 147 0.50 15.22 8.75
CA LYS A 147 1.33 16.33 9.26
C LYS A 147 0.51 17.46 9.87
N LYS A 148 -0.60 17.85 9.23
CA LYS A 148 -1.48 18.90 9.76
C LYS A 148 -2.17 18.45 11.04
N LEU A 149 -2.66 17.21 11.06
CA LEU A 149 -3.30 16.63 12.23
C LEU A 149 -2.33 16.53 13.42
N TYR A 150 -1.08 16.12 13.16
CA TYR A 150 -0.04 16.09 14.19
C TYR A 150 0.25 17.50 14.75
N LYS A 151 0.31 18.54 13.92
CA LYS A 151 0.47 19.92 14.42
C LYS A 151 -0.66 20.42 15.32
N GLN A 152 -1.85 19.82 15.22
CA GLN A 152 -3.02 20.22 16.00
C GLN A 152 -3.19 19.39 17.28
N THR A 153 -2.80 18.12 17.23
CA THR A 153 -3.08 17.15 18.30
C THR A 153 -1.81 16.70 19.04
N GLU A 154 -0.65 16.85 18.41
CA GLU A 154 0.65 16.33 18.86
C GLU A 154 0.61 14.85 19.27
N HIS A 155 -0.34 14.08 18.74
CA HIS A 155 -0.60 12.73 19.21
C HIS A 155 0.57 11.79 18.87
N PRO A 156 1.08 10.98 19.83
CA PRO A 156 2.28 10.17 19.66
C PRO A 156 2.17 9.15 18.51
N PHE A 157 0.99 8.57 18.30
CA PHE A 157 0.74 7.68 17.16
C PHE A 157 1.06 8.34 15.81
N LEU A 158 0.70 9.62 15.64
CA LEU A 158 0.92 10.34 14.38
C LEU A 158 2.41 10.63 14.17
N HIS A 159 3.15 10.92 15.25
CA HIS A 159 4.61 11.03 15.20
C HIS A 159 5.23 9.73 14.70
N HIS A 160 4.89 8.59 15.32
CA HIS A 160 5.41 7.28 14.92
C HIS A 160 5.03 6.92 13.47
N LEU A 161 3.80 7.21 13.04
CA LEU A 161 3.37 7.01 11.65
C LEU A 161 4.20 7.85 10.67
N LEU A 162 4.49 9.10 11.00
CA LEU A 162 5.31 9.98 10.15
C LEU A 162 6.76 9.49 10.09
N THR A 163 7.34 9.09 11.23
CA THR A 163 8.68 8.49 11.30
C THR A 163 8.76 7.19 10.49
N TYR A 164 7.75 6.32 10.57
CA TYR A 164 7.66 5.12 9.74
C TYR A 164 7.66 5.45 8.25
N ARG A 165 6.98 6.53 7.86
CA ARG A 165 6.98 7.05 6.48
C ARG A 165 8.27 7.78 6.07
N GLY A 166 9.27 7.83 6.95
CA GLY A 166 10.55 8.51 6.69
C GLY A 166 10.45 10.03 6.74
N ILE A 167 9.48 10.55 7.47
CA ILE A 167 9.31 11.99 7.68
C ILE A 167 9.88 12.35 9.05
N ASP A 168 10.94 13.15 9.03
CA ASP A 168 11.44 13.77 10.26
C ASP A 168 10.41 14.79 10.75
N THR A 169 9.90 14.56 11.95
CA THR A 169 9.13 15.53 12.70
C THR A 169 9.93 15.90 13.94
N PRO A 170 10.01 17.18 14.31
CA PRO A 170 10.63 17.55 15.57
C PRO A 170 9.84 16.86 16.69
N THR A 171 10.52 16.03 17.48
CA THR A 171 10.00 15.53 18.75
C THR A 171 9.76 16.74 19.65
N THR A 172 8.51 17.00 20.01
CA THR A 172 8.17 17.94 21.08
C THR A 172 8.66 17.30 22.38
N THR A 173 9.90 17.61 22.78
CA THR A 173 10.40 17.37 24.13
C THR A 173 9.54 18.21 25.08
N SER A 174 8.62 17.57 25.80
CA SER A 174 8.07 18.10 27.06
C SER A 174 8.77 17.43 28.22
#